data_AF-A0A238WCN7-F1
#
_entry.id   AF-A0A238WCN7-F1
#
_cell.length_a   1.000
_cell.length_b   1.000
_cell.length_c   1.000
_cell.angle_alpha   90.00
_cell.angle_beta   90.00
_cell.angle_gamma   90.00
#
_symmetry.space_group_name_H-M   'P 1'
#
loop_
_entity.id
_entity.type
_entity.pdbx_description
1 polymer ?
#
loop_
_entity_poly.entity_id
_entity_poly.type
_entity_poly.pdbx_seq_one_letter_code
_entity_poly.pdbx_strand_id
1 'polypeptide(L)'
;MKLSANPFHPTTGELLPVYRDAYLRGDLSIENTEAVDAFMKTNSNHADATLLRFYEMKKQGHQVRPVGWVQRQFDMIRTEPQRFRRRAASLVAGSALIGSAVFAGTNLPTATTPIENLPAVADATTAMTADANTSASSASAVRFVTMRGRILDENGTPLVGATVLDRVNGRGVSTDKAGNYTILVAANKVNNLQYAYGGYKEEEVQLNGRSTYNVTLLPREGKTKKHHWWQLWAG
;
A
#
# COMPACT_ATOMS: atom_id res chain seq x y z
N MET A 1 2.67 -25.39 27.66
CA MET A 1 1.44 -24.89 28.31
C MET A 1 1.05 -23.60 27.63
N LYS A 2 -0.23 -23.36 27.37
CA LYS A 2 -0.65 -22.11 26.72
C LYS A 2 -0.66 -20.96 27.72
N LEU A 3 -0.18 -19.78 27.32
CA LEU A 3 -0.19 -18.59 28.16
C LEU A 3 -1.61 -18.00 28.23
N SER A 4 -2.19 -17.99 29.42
CA SER A 4 -3.56 -17.52 29.70
C SER A 4 -3.64 -16.20 30.48
N ALA A 5 -2.53 -15.70 31.03
CA ALA A 5 -2.52 -14.41 31.73
C ALA A 5 -2.70 -13.22 30.76
N ASN A 6 -3.10 -12.05 31.29
CA ASN A 6 -3.43 -10.88 30.49
C ASN A 6 -2.24 -10.43 29.62
N PRO A 7 -2.38 -10.35 28.28
CA PRO A 7 -1.29 -10.01 27.38
C PRO A 7 -0.94 -8.52 27.33
N PHE A 8 -1.77 -7.66 27.93
CA PHE A 8 -1.61 -6.21 27.87
C PHE A 8 -1.07 -5.60 29.17
N HIS A 9 -0.27 -4.55 29.03
CA HIS A 9 0.19 -3.77 30.16
C HIS A 9 -0.99 -3.03 30.83
N PRO A 10 -1.14 -3.06 32.17
CA PRO A 10 -2.31 -2.50 32.86
C PRO A 10 -2.45 -0.98 32.71
N THR A 11 -1.34 -0.27 32.53
CA THR A 11 -1.30 1.20 32.45
C THR A 11 -1.22 1.75 31.04
N THR A 12 -0.51 1.07 30.12
CA THR A 12 -0.29 1.58 28.75
C THR A 12 -1.21 0.91 27.74
N GLY A 13 -1.84 -0.21 28.09
CA GLY A 13 -2.66 -1.00 27.17
C GLY A 13 -1.84 -1.65 26.05
N GLU A 14 -0.51 -1.58 26.09
CA GLU A 14 0.34 -2.13 25.05
C GLU A 14 0.51 -3.64 25.18
N LEU A 15 0.64 -4.31 24.03
CA LEU A 15 0.96 -5.72 23.96
C LEU A 15 2.37 -5.98 24.50
N LEU A 16 2.47 -6.82 25.53
CA LEU A 16 3.74 -7.21 26.13
C LEU A 16 4.60 -8.01 25.14
N PRO A 17 5.93 -7.77 25.07
CA PRO A 17 6.82 -8.47 24.14
C PRO A 17 6.78 -10.00 24.26
N VAL A 18 6.68 -10.52 25.49
CA VAL A 18 6.60 -11.96 25.78
C VAL A 18 5.35 -12.58 25.13
N TYR A 19 4.21 -11.89 25.22
CA TYR A 19 2.95 -12.36 24.64
C TYR A 19 2.91 -12.20 23.12
N ARG A 20 3.59 -11.17 22.58
CA ARG A 20 3.79 -11.03 21.14
C ARG A 20 4.57 -12.22 20.56
N ASP A 21 5.69 -12.60 21.19
CA ASP A 21 6.48 -13.73 20.72
C ASP A 21 5.70 -15.06 20.88
N ALA A 22 4.93 -15.21 21.95
CA ALA A 22 4.07 -16.38 22.14
C ALA A 22 2.90 -16.44 21.15
N TYR A 23 2.32 -15.30 20.77
CA TYR A 23 1.30 -15.21 19.72
C TYR A 23 1.87 -15.69 18.37
N LEU A 24 3.09 -15.26 18.04
CA LEU A 24 3.79 -15.70 16.83
C LEU A 24 4.13 -17.19 16.83
N ARG A 25 4.36 -17.80 18.00
CA ARG A 25 4.59 -19.26 18.13
C ARG A 25 3.29 -20.08 18.13
N GLY A 26 2.15 -19.44 18.39
CA GLY A 26 0.87 -20.11 18.60
C GLY A 26 0.70 -20.69 20.03
N ASP A 27 1.46 -20.17 20.99
CA ASP A 27 1.47 -20.63 22.39
C ASP A 27 0.45 -19.88 23.27
N LEU A 28 -0.32 -18.93 22.73
CA LEU A 28 -1.36 -18.21 23.46
C LEU A 28 -2.65 -19.06 23.64
N SER A 29 -3.40 -18.77 24.71
CA SER A 29 -4.79 -19.23 24.84
C SER A 29 -5.67 -18.64 23.73
N ILE A 30 -6.82 -19.27 23.45
CA ILE A 30 -7.74 -18.81 22.41
C ILE A 30 -8.25 -17.39 22.73
N GLU A 31 -8.68 -17.17 23.98
CA GLU A 31 -9.15 -15.85 24.46
C GLU A 31 -8.10 -14.76 24.27
N ASN A 32 -6.85 -15.02 24.66
CA ASN A 32 -5.76 -14.06 24.49
C ASN A 32 -5.41 -13.85 23.02
N THR A 33 -5.52 -14.89 22.19
CA THR A 33 -5.28 -14.78 20.74
C THR A 33 -6.27 -13.82 20.11
N GLU A 34 -7.55 -13.93 20.48
CA GLU A 34 -8.60 -13.03 19.99
C GLU A 34 -8.40 -11.59 20.48
N ALA A 35 -7.99 -11.41 21.73
CA ALA A 35 -7.71 -10.10 22.29
C ALA A 35 -6.53 -9.41 21.57
N VAL A 36 -5.45 -10.15 21.30
CA VAL A 36 -4.31 -9.67 20.52
C VAL A 36 -4.72 -9.35 19.08
N ASP A 37 -5.53 -10.21 18.44
CA ASP A 37 -6.05 -9.97 17.10
C ASP A 37 -6.90 -8.68 17.03
N ALA A 38 -7.74 -8.43 18.03
CA ALA A 38 -8.55 -7.20 18.11
C ALA A 38 -7.68 -5.95 18.29
N PHE A 39 -6.64 -6.05 19.13
CA PHE A 39 -5.65 -4.99 19.33
C PHE A 39 -4.90 -4.67 18.03
N MET A 40 -4.39 -5.69 17.32
CA MET A 40 -3.67 -5.51 16.07
C MET A 40 -4.50 -4.87 14.94
N LYS A 41 -5.79 -5.20 14.86
CA LYS A 41 -6.70 -4.59 13.89
C LYS A 41 -6.89 -3.09 14.12
N THR A 42 -6.90 -2.68 15.38
CA THR A 42 -7.11 -1.28 15.76
C THR A 42 -5.81 -0.48 15.69
N ASN A 43 -4.66 -1.15 15.86
CA ASN A 43 -3.35 -0.53 16.01
C ASN A 43 -2.36 -1.01 14.93
N SER A 44 -2.41 -0.39 13.74
CA SER A 44 -1.56 -0.75 12.58
C SER A 44 -0.06 -0.71 12.87
N ASN A 45 0.42 0.27 13.63
CA ASN A 45 1.85 0.40 13.95
C ASN A 45 2.38 -0.82 14.75
N HIS A 46 1.55 -1.40 15.63
CA HIS A 46 1.94 -2.58 16.40
C HIS A 46 1.89 -3.86 15.56
N ALA A 47 1.04 -3.89 14.53
CA ALA A 47 1.04 -4.98 13.56
C ALA A 47 2.36 -5.03 12.77
N ASP A 48 2.85 -3.88 12.30
CA ASP A 48 4.12 -3.79 11.57
C ASP A 48 5.31 -4.27 12.42
N ALA A 49 5.38 -3.81 13.67
CA ALA A 49 6.42 -4.27 14.60
C ALA A 49 6.37 -5.78 14.86
N THR A 50 5.17 -6.37 14.87
CA THR A 50 5.00 -7.82 15.08
C THR A 50 5.38 -8.64 13.85
N LEU A 51 5.17 -8.12 12.65
CA LEU A 51 5.62 -8.75 11.41
C LEU A 51 7.15 -8.73 11.30
N LEU A 52 7.79 -7.60 11.63
CA LEU A 52 9.25 -7.52 11.70
C LEU A 52 9.80 -8.55 12.69
N ARG A 53 9.19 -8.63 13.87
CA ARG A 53 9.54 -9.63 14.88
C ARG A 53 9.40 -11.07 14.38
N PHE A 54 8.34 -11.36 13.62
CA PHE A 54 8.14 -12.66 12.98
C PHE A 54 9.30 -13.03 12.04
N TYR A 55 9.76 -12.07 11.21
CA TYR A 55 10.89 -12.31 10.32
C TYR A 55 12.21 -12.51 11.07
N GLU A 56 12.45 -11.77 12.14
CA GLU A 56 13.62 -11.97 13.02
C GLU A 56 13.63 -13.37 13.62
N MET A 57 12.51 -13.80 14.20
CA MET A 57 12.38 -15.12 14.81
C MET A 57 12.59 -16.23 13.77
N LYS A 58 12.06 -16.04 12.55
CA LYS A 58 12.26 -16.98 11.45
C LYS A 58 13.73 -17.06 11.02
N LYS A 59 14.45 -15.94 10.95
CA LYS A 59 15.90 -15.90 10.66
C LYS A 59 16.72 -16.61 11.74
N GLN A 60 16.30 -16.50 12.99
CA GLN A 60 16.90 -17.17 14.14
C GLN A 60 16.55 -18.67 14.25
N GLY A 61 15.75 -19.20 13.32
CA GLY A 61 15.37 -20.62 13.30
C GLY A 61 14.32 -20.99 14.35
N HIS A 62 13.65 -20.03 14.99
CA HIS A 62 12.54 -20.33 15.88
C HIS A 62 11.36 -20.91 15.12
N GLN A 63 10.64 -21.85 15.75
CA GLN A 63 9.38 -22.36 15.20
C GLN A 63 8.31 -21.28 15.37
N VAL A 64 7.95 -20.63 14.26
CA VAL A 64 6.93 -19.58 14.23
C VAL A 64 5.75 -20.06 13.42
N ARG A 65 4.55 -20.01 14.00
CA ARG A 65 3.30 -20.41 13.36
C ARG A 65 2.39 -19.19 13.34
N PRO A 66 2.22 -18.50 12.20
CA PRO A 66 1.27 -17.39 12.15
C PRO A 66 -0.13 -17.96 12.38
N VAL A 67 -0.85 -17.42 13.37
CA VAL A 67 -2.25 -17.76 13.69
C VAL A 67 -3.12 -16.51 13.48
N GLY A 68 -4.43 -16.70 13.36
CA GLY A 68 -5.41 -15.61 13.49
C GLY A 68 -5.28 -14.54 12.41
N TRP A 69 -5.17 -13.28 12.83
CA TRP A 69 -5.08 -12.12 11.96
C TRP A 69 -3.80 -12.11 11.10
N VAL A 70 -2.63 -12.45 11.66
CA VAL A 70 -1.35 -12.46 10.91
C VAL A 70 -1.37 -13.50 9.78
N GLN A 71 -1.98 -14.65 10.03
CA GLN A 71 -2.18 -15.67 8.98
C GLN A 71 -3.03 -15.12 7.83
N ARG A 72 -4.15 -14.45 8.15
CA ARG A 72 -5.03 -13.84 7.15
C ARG A 72 -4.33 -12.74 6.35
N GLN A 73 -3.42 -11.99 6.97
CA GLN A 73 -2.61 -11.02 6.26
C GLN A 73 -1.62 -11.68 5.29
N PHE A 74 -0.97 -12.77 5.70
CA PHE A 74 -0.14 -13.55 4.78
C PHE A 74 -0.96 -14.17 3.65
N ASP A 75 -2.17 -14.64 3.93
CA ASP A 75 -3.08 -15.14 2.92
C ASP A 75 -3.47 -14.04 1.95
N MET A 76 -3.74 -12.82 2.41
CA MET A 76 -4.00 -11.66 1.55
C MET A 76 -2.80 -11.40 0.62
N ILE A 77 -1.59 -11.28 1.18
CA ILE A 77 -0.35 -11.08 0.42
C ILE A 77 -0.11 -12.22 -0.59
N ARG A 78 -0.41 -13.48 -0.21
CA ARG A 78 -0.24 -14.66 -1.08
C ARG A 78 -1.35 -14.83 -2.10
N THR A 79 -2.56 -14.33 -1.83
CA THR A 79 -3.73 -14.42 -2.72
C THR A 79 -3.89 -13.19 -3.63
N GLU A 80 -3.07 -12.15 -3.41
CA GLU A 80 -2.96 -10.99 -4.29
C GLU A 80 -2.31 -11.20 -5.70
N PRO A 81 -1.82 -12.38 -6.17
CA PRO A 81 -1.24 -12.47 -7.51
C PRO A 81 -2.15 -13.10 -8.59
N GLN A 82 -3.47 -13.24 -8.40
CA GLN A 82 -4.32 -13.92 -9.41
C GLN A 82 -5.25 -13.00 -10.22
N ARG A 83 -5.68 -11.84 -9.69
CA ARG A 83 -6.47 -10.88 -10.50
C ARG A 83 -5.60 -9.96 -11.37
N PHE A 84 -4.31 -9.82 -11.04
CA PHE A 84 -3.34 -9.10 -11.88
C PHE A 84 -2.77 -9.93 -13.04
N ARG A 85 -2.72 -11.27 -12.92
CA ARG A 85 -2.14 -12.13 -13.97
C ARG A 85 -3.00 -12.29 -15.23
N ARG A 86 -4.32 -12.09 -15.15
CA ARG A 86 -5.18 -12.16 -16.35
C ARG A 86 -5.05 -10.95 -17.28
N ARG A 87 -4.28 -9.92 -16.91
CA ARG A 87 -3.94 -8.79 -17.79
C ARG A 87 -2.45 -8.62 -18.06
N ALA A 88 -1.58 -9.37 -17.37
CA ALA A 88 -0.12 -9.30 -17.53
C ALA A 88 0.49 -10.53 -18.24
N ALA A 89 -0.33 -11.33 -18.95
CA ALA A 89 0.15 -12.46 -19.76
C ALA A 89 0.52 -12.06 -21.21
N SER A 90 0.53 -10.77 -21.53
CA SER A 90 0.97 -10.25 -22.83
C SER A 90 2.01 -9.17 -22.64
N LEU A 91 3.18 -9.51 -22.08
CA LEU A 91 4.47 -8.89 -22.40
C LEU A 91 5.59 -9.49 -21.55
N VAL A 92 6.74 -9.67 -22.20
CA VAL A 92 8.04 -10.12 -21.69
C VAL A 92 8.24 -11.63 -21.62
N ALA A 93 8.23 -12.23 -22.81
CA ALA A 93 9.34 -13.10 -23.19
C ALA A 93 10.58 -12.22 -23.47
N GLY A 94 11.76 -12.62 -22.99
CA GLY A 94 13.04 -12.08 -23.46
C GLY A 94 13.95 -11.49 -22.40
N SER A 95 14.68 -12.34 -21.67
CA SER A 95 16.16 -12.35 -21.61
C SER A 95 16.62 -13.15 -20.40
N ALA A 96 17.05 -14.39 -20.68
CA ALA A 96 17.78 -15.23 -19.76
C ALA A 96 19.19 -15.44 -20.32
N LEU A 97 20.20 -15.31 -19.45
CA LEU A 97 21.59 -15.81 -19.54
C LEU A 97 22.50 -15.06 -20.54
N ILE A 98 23.76 -14.68 -20.25
CA ILE A 98 24.95 -15.44 -19.79
C ILE A 98 25.94 -14.45 -19.14
N GLY A 99 26.70 -14.87 -18.12
CA GLY A 99 27.55 -13.99 -17.29
C GLY A 99 29.05 -13.94 -17.61
N SER A 100 29.83 -13.34 -16.70
CA SER A 100 31.23 -13.65 -16.33
C SER A 100 31.71 -12.67 -15.26
N ALA A 101 32.53 -13.17 -14.33
CA ALA A 101 33.09 -12.48 -13.17
C ALA A 101 34.17 -11.45 -13.52
N VAL A 102 34.53 -10.54 -12.59
CA VAL A 102 35.91 -10.24 -12.12
C VAL A 102 35.88 -9.23 -10.95
N PHE A 103 36.93 -9.32 -10.13
CA PHE A 103 37.12 -9.04 -8.71
C PHE A 103 37.33 -7.58 -8.23
N ALA A 104 37.20 -7.47 -6.89
CA ALA A 104 38.03 -6.72 -5.92
C ALA A 104 37.74 -5.25 -5.59
N GLY A 105 37.60 -4.99 -4.29
CA GLY A 105 37.57 -3.65 -3.68
C GLY A 105 36.85 -3.63 -2.34
N THR A 106 37.32 -4.42 -1.37
CA THR A 106 36.87 -4.42 0.03
C THR A 106 37.00 -3.05 0.67
N ASN A 107 35.94 -2.54 1.33
CA ASN A 107 36.02 -1.73 2.55
C ASN A 107 34.65 -1.61 3.23
N LEU A 108 34.39 -2.52 4.17
CA LEU A 108 33.61 -2.29 5.38
C LEU A 108 34.53 -2.82 6.50
N PRO A 109 34.56 -2.29 7.74
CA PRO A 109 33.34 -2.00 8.48
C PRO A 109 33.42 -0.92 9.61
N THR A 110 32.26 -0.75 10.26
CA THR A 110 32.06 -0.52 11.71
C THR A 110 31.97 0.92 12.27
N ALA A 111 30.75 1.22 12.72
CA ALA A 111 30.31 1.91 13.94
C ALA A 111 31.29 2.76 14.76
N THR A 112 30.81 3.93 15.25
CA THR A 112 30.44 4.18 16.66
C THR A 112 30.37 5.69 16.95
N THR A 113 29.13 6.21 17.05
CA THR A 113 28.56 7.21 18.00
C THR A 113 29.35 8.52 18.36
N PRO A 114 28.85 9.44 19.23
CA PRO A 114 28.70 10.86 18.89
C PRO A 114 29.67 11.76 19.68
N ILE A 115 30.06 12.92 19.15
CA ILE A 115 30.74 13.93 19.96
C ILE A 115 30.22 15.33 19.61
N GLU A 116 29.47 15.83 20.56
CA GLU A 116 29.28 17.22 20.90
C GLU A 116 30.64 17.88 21.23
N ASN A 117 31.08 18.88 20.46
CA ASN A 117 31.53 20.14 21.08
C ASN A 117 31.83 21.28 20.10
N LEU A 118 31.60 22.46 20.66
CA LEU A 118 31.69 23.83 20.20
C LEU A 118 33.16 24.32 19.91
N PRO A 119 33.37 25.61 19.54
CA PRO A 119 34.25 26.06 18.45
C PRO A 119 35.71 26.31 18.85
N ALA A 120 36.61 26.28 17.87
CA ALA A 120 37.96 26.80 17.97
C ALA A 120 38.27 27.77 16.81
N VAL A 121 38.58 28.98 17.24
CA VAL A 121 39.06 30.21 16.62
C VAL A 121 40.13 30.11 15.51
N ALA A 122 39.97 31.06 14.57
CA ALA A 122 40.98 31.88 13.90
C ALA A 122 42.00 31.21 12.97
N ASP A 123 41.88 31.48 11.66
CA ASP A 123 42.82 32.40 11.00
C ASP A 123 42.35 32.84 9.60
N ALA A 124 42.94 33.93 9.15
CA ALA A 124 42.39 34.95 8.26
C ALA A 124 42.41 34.63 6.73
N THR A 125 41.41 35.21 6.05
CA THR A 125 41.45 35.84 4.72
C THR A 125 42.24 35.18 3.58
N THR A 126 41.56 34.82 2.47
CA THR A 126 41.50 35.58 1.21
C THR A 126 40.85 34.73 0.10
N ALA A 127 40.19 35.40 -0.84
CA ALA A 127 39.69 34.91 -2.14
C ALA A 127 38.24 34.40 -2.18
N MET A 128 37.32 35.38 -2.28
CA MET A 128 36.11 35.21 -3.07
C MET A 128 36.49 34.91 -4.52
N THR A 129 36.31 33.66 -4.94
CA THR A 129 35.89 33.36 -6.31
C THR A 129 34.59 32.60 -6.19
N ALA A 130 33.55 33.23 -6.74
CA ALA A 130 32.21 32.69 -6.81
C ALA A 130 32.19 31.42 -7.65
N ASP A 131 31.98 30.27 -7.01
CA ASP A 131 31.29 29.15 -7.62
C ASP A 131 29.99 28.92 -6.85
N ALA A 132 28.97 29.67 -7.28
CA ALA A 132 27.60 29.34 -7.03
C ALA A 132 27.25 28.08 -7.83
N ASN A 133 27.46 26.91 -7.22
CA ASN A 133 26.71 25.72 -7.61
C ASN A 133 26.18 25.02 -6.38
N THR A 134 25.20 25.68 -5.79
CA THR A 134 24.09 25.10 -5.03
C THR A 134 23.51 23.92 -5.81
N SER A 135 24.11 22.74 -5.69
CA SER A 135 23.46 21.47 -6.00
C SER A 135 22.67 21.05 -4.77
N ALA A 136 21.65 21.85 -4.46
CA ALA A 136 20.60 21.47 -3.57
C ALA A 136 19.92 20.21 -4.12
N SER A 137 19.95 19.15 -3.33
CA SER A 137 18.79 18.29 -3.08
C SER A 137 17.91 18.02 -4.31
N SER A 138 18.30 17.04 -5.13
CA SER A 138 17.34 16.28 -5.93
C SER A 138 16.61 15.23 -5.08
N ALA A 139 16.14 15.63 -3.89
CA ALA A 139 14.99 14.99 -3.29
C ALA A 139 13.81 15.27 -4.23
N SER A 140 13.35 14.22 -4.91
CA SER A 140 12.23 14.29 -5.84
C SER A 140 10.97 14.67 -5.06
N ALA A 141 10.74 15.98 -4.88
CA ALA A 141 9.57 16.48 -4.19
C ALA A 141 8.34 16.05 -4.98
N VAL A 142 7.56 15.13 -4.41
CA VAL A 142 6.29 14.69 -4.98
C VAL A 142 5.36 15.90 -4.99
N ARG A 143 5.14 16.47 -6.18
CA ARG A 143 4.21 17.59 -6.36
C ARG A 143 2.79 17.04 -6.37
N PHE A 144 1.89 17.62 -5.57
CA PHE A 144 0.48 17.28 -5.57
C PHE A 144 -0.31 18.31 -6.38
N VAL A 145 -1.28 17.84 -7.17
CA VAL A 145 -2.24 18.64 -7.92
C VAL A 145 -3.63 18.37 -7.36
N THR A 146 -4.41 19.43 -7.20
CA THR A 146 -5.82 19.29 -6.85
C THR A 146 -6.62 19.05 -8.12
N MET A 147 -7.22 17.88 -8.21
CA MET A 147 -8.13 17.48 -9.27
C MET A 147 -9.56 17.79 -8.89
N ARG A 148 -10.31 18.40 -9.82
CA ARG A 148 -11.73 18.67 -9.66
C ARG A 148 -12.53 18.14 -10.85
N GLY A 149 -13.81 17.90 -10.65
CA GLY A 149 -14.65 17.51 -11.77
C GLY A 149 -16.07 17.19 -11.35
N ARG A 150 -16.86 16.77 -12.35
CA ARG A 150 -18.23 16.31 -12.18
C ARG A 150 -18.43 14.92 -12.76
N ILE A 151 -19.25 14.12 -12.08
CA ILE A 151 -19.70 12.82 -12.56
C ILE A 151 -21.18 12.91 -12.88
N LEU A 152 -21.51 12.54 -14.12
CA LEU A 152 -22.85 12.56 -14.67
C LEU A 152 -23.25 11.14 -15.09
N ASP A 153 -24.55 10.92 -15.18
CA ASP A 153 -25.19 9.76 -15.78
C ASP A 153 -25.34 9.94 -17.31
N GLU A 154 -25.75 8.89 -18.01
CA GLU A 154 -26.15 8.91 -19.43
C GLU A 154 -27.23 9.96 -19.71
N ASN A 155 -28.15 10.17 -18.75
CA ASN A 155 -29.21 11.17 -18.84
C ASN A 155 -28.74 12.61 -18.52
N GLY A 156 -27.45 12.83 -18.26
CA GLY A 156 -26.90 14.12 -17.86
C GLY A 156 -27.21 14.53 -16.40
N THR A 157 -27.83 13.64 -15.62
CA THR A 157 -28.09 13.84 -14.18
C THR A 157 -26.80 13.66 -13.37
N PRO A 158 -26.53 14.52 -12.37
CA PRO A 158 -25.35 14.37 -11.52
C PRO A 158 -25.46 13.14 -10.63
N LEU A 159 -24.40 12.35 -10.58
CA LEU A 159 -24.33 11.15 -9.74
C LEU A 159 -23.80 11.48 -8.35
N VAL A 160 -24.67 11.34 -7.35
CA VAL A 160 -24.36 11.55 -5.93
C VAL A 160 -23.88 10.24 -5.32
N GLY A 161 -22.80 10.28 -4.53
CA GLY A 161 -22.27 9.07 -3.90
C GLY A 161 -21.45 8.17 -4.85
N ALA A 162 -21.08 8.65 -6.03
CA ALA A 162 -20.09 8.00 -6.89
C ALA A 162 -18.72 8.02 -6.21
N THR A 163 -17.94 6.97 -6.41
CA THR A 163 -16.61 6.81 -5.83
C THR A 163 -15.55 7.11 -6.88
N VAL A 164 -14.62 8.00 -6.55
CA VAL A 164 -13.44 8.33 -7.35
C VAL A 164 -12.21 7.79 -6.64
N LEU A 165 -11.51 6.86 -7.25
CA LEU A 165 -10.34 6.20 -6.69
C LEU A 165 -9.10 6.50 -7.53
N ASP A 166 -8.08 7.06 -6.91
CA ASP A 166 -6.74 7.15 -7.49
C ASP A 166 -6.04 5.80 -7.36
N ARG A 167 -5.82 5.11 -8.50
CA ARG A 167 -5.17 3.79 -8.54
C ARG A 167 -3.70 3.83 -8.12
N VAL A 168 -3.05 4.98 -8.20
CA VAL A 168 -1.62 5.12 -7.89
C VAL A 168 -1.41 5.37 -6.41
N ASN A 169 -2.15 6.33 -5.85
CA ASN A 169 -1.99 6.74 -4.45
C ASN A 169 -2.96 6.02 -3.50
N GLY A 170 -3.94 5.28 -4.01
CA GLY A 170 -4.94 4.58 -3.21
C GLY A 170 -5.93 5.50 -2.49
N ARG A 171 -5.98 6.79 -2.85
CA ARG A 171 -6.89 7.77 -2.25
C ARG A 171 -8.25 7.71 -2.93
N GLY A 172 -9.31 7.64 -2.13
CA GLY A 172 -10.69 7.63 -2.61
C GLY A 172 -11.48 8.84 -2.08
N VAL A 173 -12.32 9.43 -2.92
CA VAL A 173 -13.30 10.46 -2.52
C VAL A 173 -14.67 10.11 -3.08
N SER A 174 -15.74 10.59 -2.45
CA SER A 174 -17.11 10.43 -2.94
C SER A 174 -17.64 11.75 -3.50
N THR A 175 -18.59 11.68 -4.45
CA THR A 175 -19.22 12.87 -5.03
C THR A 175 -20.34 13.45 -4.17
N ASP A 176 -20.44 14.79 -4.16
CA ASP A 176 -21.48 15.54 -3.46
C ASP A 176 -22.86 15.47 -4.15
N LYS A 177 -23.88 16.13 -3.58
CA LYS A 177 -25.25 16.25 -4.12
C LYS A 177 -25.33 16.78 -5.56
N ALA A 178 -24.33 17.54 -6.00
CA ALA A 178 -24.21 18.10 -7.34
C ALA A 178 -23.28 17.28 -8.26
N GLY A 179 -22.84 16.10 -7.84
CA GLY A 179 -21.92 15.24 -8.59
C GLY A 179 -20.48 15.75 -8.67
N ASN A 180 -20.13 16.81 -7.91
CA ASN A 180 -18.78 17.36 -7.86
C ASN A 180 -17.86 16.47 -7.02
N TYR A 181 -16.59 16.38 -7.40
CA TYR A 181 -15.54 15.77 -6.59
C TYR A 181 -14.29 16.66 -6.57
N THR A 182 -13.51 16.55 -5.49
CA THR A 182 -12.17 17.14 -5.37
C THR A 182 -11.23 16.11 -4.76
N ILE A 183 -10.11 15.82 -5.43
CA ILE A 183 -9.12 14.82 -4.98
C ILE A 183 -7.70 15.34 -5.19
N LEU A 184 -6.80 15.05 -4.24
CA LEU A 184 -5.37 15.40 -4.33
C LEU A 184 -4.58 14.25 -4.93
N VAL A 185 -3.99 14.50 -6.10
CA VAL A 185 -3.30 13.49 -6.93
C VAL A 185 -1.85 13.91 -7.18
N ALA A 186 -0.90 12.98 -7.23
CA ALA A 186 0.51 13.28 -7.45
C ALA A 186 0.82 13.62 -8.92
N ALA A 187 1.31 14.82 -9.23
CA ALA A 187 1.59 15.30 -10.59
C ALA A 187 2.60 14.45 -11.37
N ASN A 188 3.57 13.86 -10.64
CA ASN A 188 4.76 13.25 -11.24
C ASN A 188 4.56 11.79 -11.67
N LYS A 189 3.34 11.23 -11.56
CA LYS A 189 3.01 9.87 -11.98
C LYS A 189 1.84 9.87 -12.95
N VAL A 190 1.79 8.90 -13.86
CA VAL A 190 0.63 8.66 -14.73
C VAL A 190 -0.55 8.34 -13.82
N ASN A 191 -1.48 9.28 -13.67
CA ASN A 191 -2.58 9.15 -12.72
C ASN A 191 -3.78 8.53 -13.41
N ASN A 192 -4.10 7.30 -13.01
CA ASN A 192 -5.33 6.64 -13.42
C ASN A 192 -6.37 6.86 -12.33
N LEU A 193 -7.37 7.69 -12.63
CA LEU A 193 -8.56 7.79 -11.79
C LEU A 193 -9.58 6.79 -12.27
N GLN A 194 -10.07 5.98 -11.34
CA GLN A 194 -11.20 5.11 -11.54
C GLN A 194 -12.46 5.74 -10.97
N TYR A 195 -13.52 5.76 -11.77
CA TYR A 195 -14.84 6.22 -11.41
C TYR A 195 -15.77 5.01 -11.32
N ALA A 196 -16.41 4.84 -10.16
CA ALA A 196 -17.29 3.72 -9.89
C ALA A 196 -18.57 4.18 -9.21
N TYR A 197 -19.70 3.64 -9.65
CA TYR A 197 -20.99 3.87 -9.00
C TYR A 197 -21.84 2.58 -9.07
N GLY A 198 -22.64 2.33 -8.04
CA GLY A 198 -23.43 1.10 -7.94
C GLY A 198 -24.40 0.97 -9.10
N GLY A 199 -24.32 -0.12 -9.87
CA GLY A 199 -25.15 -0.35 -11.06
C GLY A 199 -24.58 0.21 -12.36
N TYR A 200 -23.44 0.89 -12.32
CA TYR A 200 -22.78 1.48 -13.50
C TYR A 200 -21.53 0.71 -13.92
N LYS A 201 -21.08 0.96 -15.14
CA LYS A 201 -19.79 0.49 -15.64
C LYS A 201 -18.68 1.36 -15.06
N GLU A 202 -17.68 0.72 -14.47
CA GLU A 202 -16.47 1.40 -13.99
C GLU A 202 -15.68 1.96 -15.18
N GLU A 203 -15.28 3.22 -15.08
CA GLU A 203 -14.46 3.90 -16.09
C GLU A 203 -13.11 4.28 -15.49
N GLU A 204 -12.03 4.02 -16.22
CA GLU A 204 -10.67 4.36 -15.82
C GLU A 204 -10.12 5.37 -16.81
N VAL A 205 -9.73 6.54 -16.31
CA VAL A 205 -9.22 7.62 -17.15
C VAL A 205 -7.83 8.04 -16.69
N GLN A 206 -6.92 8.06 -17.67
CA GLN A 206 -5.58 8.62 -17.54
C GLN A 206 -5.65 10.14 -17.60
N LEU A 207 -5.26 10.79 -16.50
CA LEU A 207 -5.18 12.24 -16.43
C LEU A 207 -3.80 12.71 -16.90
N ASN A 208 -3.74 13.23 -18.13
CA ASN A 208 -2.52 13.79 -18.73
C ASN A 208 -2.21 15.20 -18.18
N GLY A 209 -2.10 15.34 -16.86
CA GLY A 209 -1.77 16.62 -16.20
C GLY A 209 -2.87 17.69 -16.23
N ARG A 210 -4.10 17.35 -16.64
CA ARG A 210 -5.27 18.24 -16.54
C ARG A 210 -5.70 18.35 -15.08
N SER A 211 -6.13 19.54 -14.65
CA SER A 211 -6.63 19.80 -13.28
C SER A 211 -8.15 19.65 -13.13
N THR A 212 -8.88 19.61 -14.25
CA THR A 212 -10.34 19.45 -14.26
C THR A 212 -10.77 18.40 -15.29
N TYR A 213 -11.64 17.48 -14.89
CA TYR A 213 -12.15 16.44 -15.78
C TYR A 213 -13.57 15.99 -15.42
N ASN A 214 -14.48 16.06 -16.39
CA ASN A 214 -15.87 15.63 -16.22
C ASN A 214 -16.08 14.26 -16.89
N VAL A 215 -16.84 13.38 -16.24
CA VAL A 215 -17.06 11.99 -16.67
C VAL A 215 -18.55 11.68 -16.72
N THR A 216 -18.97 10.96 -17.74
CA THR A 216 -20.32 10.42 -17.89
C THR A 216 -20.25 8.90 -17.78
N LEU A 217 -20.80 8.33 -16.71
CA LEU A 217 -20.83 6.89 -16.51
C LEU A 217 -22.02 6.26 -17.24
N LEU A 218 -21.78 5.11 -17.87
CA LEU A 218 -22.82 4.33 -18.53
C LEU A 218 -23.37 3.24 -17.61
N PRO A 219 -24.67 2.96 -17.66
CA PRO A 219 -25.27 1.87 -16.88
C PRO A 219 -24.67 0.52 -17.28
N ARG A 220 -24.55 -0.39 -16.31
CA ARG A 220 -24.04 -1.73 -16.56
C ARG A 220 -25.14 -2.57 -17.20
N GLU A 221 -25.07 -2.79 -18.52
CA GLU A 221 -25.97 -3.72 -19.18
C GLU A 221 -25.85 -5.13 -18.54
N GLY A 222 -26.96 -5.60 -17.98
CA GLY A 222 -27.06 -6.93 -17.39
C GLY A 222 -26.95 -7.98 -18.49
N LYS A 223 -26.03 -8.93 -18.34
CA LYS A 223 -25.89 -10.08 -19.24
C LYS A 223 -27.25 -10.77 -19.37
N THR A 224 -27.76 -10.84 -20.60
CA THR A 224 -28.96 -11.59 -20.96
C THR A 224 -28.84 -13.03 -20.46
N LYS A 225 -29.90 -13.56 -19.83
CA LYS A 225 -29.98 -14.95 -19.38
C LYS A 225 -29.80 -15.84 -20.61
N LYS A 226 -28.76 -16.68 -20.65
CA LYS A 226 -28.67 -17.76 -21.63
C LYS A 226 -29.84 -18.72 -21.39
N HIS A 227 -30.83 -18.71 -22.28
CA HIS A 227 -31.86 -19.75 -22.29
C HIS A 227 -31.16 -21.09 -22.62
N HIS A 228 -31.21 -22.04 -21.69
CA HIS A 228 -30.83 -23.43 -21.93
C HIS A 228 -31.84 -24.06 -22.89
N TRP A 229 -31.44 -24.26 -24.15
CA TRP A 229 -32.23 -24.96 -25.16
C TRP A 229 -31.95 -26.47 -25.14
N TRP A 230 -31.89 -27.12 -23.98
CA TRP A 230 -31.68 -28.57 -23.88
C TRP A 230 -32.89 -29.24 -23.20
N GLN A 231 -34.03 -29.35 -23.91
CA GLN A 231 -35.17 -30.19 -23.49
C GLN A 231 -35.99 -30.78 -24.67
N LEU A 232 -35.38 -31.20 -25.80
CA LEU A 232 -36.16 -31.74 -26.94
C LEU A 232 -35.71 -33.06 -27.58
N TRP A 233 -34.94 -33.93 -26.91
CA TRP A 233 -34.82 -35.32 -27.38
C TRP A 233 -34.72 -36.31 -26.22
N ALA A 234 -35.88 -36.73 -25.73
CA ALA A 234 -36.09 -38.00 -25.06
C ALA A 234 -37.56 -38.40 -25.31
N GLY A 235 -37.80 -38.94 -26.50
CA GLY A 235 -39.06 -39.53 -26.94
C GLY A 235 -38.72 -40.64 -27.91
#